data_AF-A0AA90QL65-F1
#
_entry.id   AF-A0AA90QL65-F1
#
_cell.length_a   1.000
_cell.length_b   1.000
_cell.length_c   1.000
_cell.angle_alpha   90.00
_cell.angle_beta   90.00
_cell.angle_gamma   90.00
#
_symmetry.space_group_name_H-M   'P 1'
#
loop_
_entity.id
_entity.type
_entity.pdbx_description
1 polymer ?
#
loop_
_entity_poly.entity_id
_entity_poly.type
_entity_poly.pdbx_seq_one_letter_code
_entity_poly.pdbx_strand_id
1 'polypeptide(L)'
;MRVEVVVFACGLYTLVSIWATIMVIADEFSNRWQKAAQLALVWCVPILGPLVVFGVHRKAEKPSGKYRQDVDAGEDYGRSGADD
;
A
#
# COMPACT_ATOMS: atom_id res chain seq x y z
N MET A 1 -4.66 -18.05 5.77
CA MET A 1 -3.69 -17.22 5.02
C MET A 1 -3.72 -15.73 5.36
N ARG A 2 -4.82 -14.97 5.16
CA ARG A 2 -4.81 -13.51 5.38
C ARG A 2 -4.55 -13.10 6.85
N VAL A 3 -5.18 -13.79 7.80
CA VAL A 3 -5.02 -13.49 9.24
C VAL A 3 -3.63 -13.88 9.75
N GLU A 4 -3.11 -15.04 9.33
CA GLU A 4 -1.77 -15.50 9.72
C GLU A 4 -0.68 -14.53 9.28
N VAL A 5 -0.78 -13.99 8.05
CA VAL A 5 0.15 -12.98 7.54
C VAL A 5 0.09 -11.71 8.38
N VAL A 6 -1.11 -11.25 8.77
CA VAL A 6 -1.27 -10.06 9.62
C VAL A 6 -0.68 -10.30 11.00
N VAL A 7 -0.97 -11.45 11.63
CA VAL A 7 -0.44 -11.81 12.95
C VAL A 7 1.08 -11.90 12.91
N PHE A 8 1.64 -12.55 11.89
CA PHE A 8 3.08 -12.66 11.72
C PHE A 8 3.74 -11.29 11.51
N ALA A 9 3.17 -10.44 10.65
CA ALA A 9 3.67 -9.09 10.42
C ALA A 9 3.63 -8.23 11.69
N CYS A 10 2.53 -8.31 12.47
CA CYS A 10 2.41 -7.62 13.75
C CYS A 10 3.43 -8.13 14.78
N GLY A 11 3.64 -9.44 14.84
CA GLY A 11 4.64 -10.05 15.72
C GLY A 11 6.05 -9.60 15.38
N LEU A 12 6.42 -9.66 14.10
CA LEU A 12 7.74 -9.21 13.62
C LEU A 12 7.95 -7.71 13.89
N TYR A 13 6.95 -6.89 13.59
CA TYR A 13 6.98 -5.45 13.87
C TYR A 13 7.22 -5.16 15.37
N THR A 14 6.52 -5.88 16.24
CA THR A 14 6.66 -5.74 17.69
C THR A 14 8.07 -6.10 18.15
N LEU A 15 8.63 -7.22 17.67
CA LEU A 15 9.98 -7.66 18.01
C LEU A 15 11.04 -6.64 17.58
N VAL A 16 10.95 -6.13 16.35
CA VAL A 16 11.87 -5.11 15.84
C VAL A 16 11.74 -3.80 16.63
N SER A 17 10.52 -3.37 16.97
CA SER A 17 10.30 -2.14 17.74
C SER A 17 10.85 -2.23 19.16
N ILE A 18 10.68 -3.38 19.82
CA ILE A 18 11.27 -3.65 21.14
C ILE A 18 12.80 -3.61 21.03
N TRP A 19 13.37 -4.31 20.05
CA TRP A 19 14.81 -4.35 19.87
C TRP A 19 15.42 -2.97 19.59
N ALA A 20 14.80 -2.18 18.70
CA ALA A 20 15.21 -0.80 18.44
C ALA A 20 15.11 0.08 19.69
N THR A 21 14.04 -0.06 20.48
CA THR A 21 13.86 0.66 21.74
C THR A 21 14.97 0.32 22.73
N ILE A 22 15.33 -0.96 22.86
CA ILE A 22 16.44 -1.42 23.71
C ILE A 22 17.76 -0.79 23.25
N MET A 23 18.05 -0.80 21.95
CA MET A 23 19.28 -0.18 21.41
C MET A 23 19.36 1.31 21.73
N VAL A 24 18.27 2.06 21.57
CA VAL A 24 18.23 3.51 21.86
C VAL A 24 18.40 3.78 23.36
N ILE A 25 17.81 2.95 24.23
CA ILE A 25 17.96 3.10 25.68
C ILE A 25 19.40 2.79 26.10
N ALA A 26 19.96 1.69 25.59
CA ALA A 26 21.30 1.21 25.91
C ALA A 26 22.43 2.09 25.36
N ASP A 27 22.14 2.98 24.40
CA ASP A 27 23.14 3.88 23.85
C ASP A 27 23.55 4.96 24.85
N GLU A 28 24.70 4.81 25.51
CA GLU A 28 25.18 5.78 26.50
C GLU A 28 25.72 7.08 25.89
N PHE A 29 25.99 7.12 24.58
CA PHE A 29 26.60 8.26 23.90
C PHE A 29 25.59 9.28 23.37
N SER A 30 24.31 8.93 23.31
CA SER A 30 23.25 9.83 22.87
C SER A 30 22.73 10.73 23.99
N ASN A 31 22.61 12.02 23.70
CA ASN A 31 22.02 13.00 24.61
C ASN A 31 20.50 12.75 24.76
N ARG A 32 19.87 13.17 25.86
CA ARG A 32 18.46 12.82 26.18
C ARG A 32 17.47 13.19 25.07
N TRP A 33 17.69 14.33 24.42
CA TRP A 33 16.87 14.79 23.29
C TRP A 33 17.07 13.97 22.02
N GLN A 34 18.29 13.45 21.78
CA GLN A 34 18.57 12.56 20.64
C GLN A 34 17.89 11.21 20.83
N LYS A 35 17.93 10.66 22.05
CA LYS A 35 17.18 9.44 22.39
C LYS A 35 15.69 9.61 22.20
N ALA A 36 15.12 10.72 22.66
CA ALA A 36 13.70 11.02 22.47
C ALA A 36 13.32 11.12 20.99
N ALA A 37 14.15 11.78 20.17
CA ALA A 37 13.92 11.89 18.73
C ALA A 37 14.05 10.53 18.01
N GLN A 38 15.06 9.73 18.34
CA GLN A 38 15.24 8.39 17.78
C GLN A 38 14.08 7.47 18.14
N LEU A 39 13.62 7.51 19.39
CA LEU A 39 12.46 6.74 19.81
C LEU A 39 11.21 7.20 19.07
N ALA A 40 10.96 8.51 18.99
CA ALA A 40 9.85 9.05 18.22
C ALA A 40 9.89 8.59 16.75
N LEU A 41 11.06 8.55 16.12
CA LEU A 41 11.21 8.05 14.75
C LEU A 41 10.88 6.57 14.62
N VAL A 42 11.38 5.71 15.52
CA VAL A 42 11.09 4.27 15.52
C VAL A 42 9.57 4.02 15.54
N TRP A 43 8.83 4.79 16.33
CA TRP A 43 7.38 4.63 16.48
C TRP A 43 6.55 5.37 15.42
N CYS A 44 7.03 6.48 14.87
CA CYS A 44 6.27 7.30 13.91
C CYS A 44 6.51 6.92 12.44
N VAL A 45 7.69 6.43 12.06
CA VAL A 45 8.00 6.02 10.68
C VAL A 45 6.98 5.01 10.10
N PRO A 46 6.51 4.00 10.84
CA PRO A 46 5.53 3.04 10.36
C PRO A 46 4.17 3.65 10.00
N ILE A 47 3.85 4.83 10.56
CA ILE A 47 2.61 5.57 10.28
C ILE A 47 2.72 6.32 8.93
N LEU A 48 3.93 6.67 8.50
CA LEU A 48 4.14 7.39 7.24
C LEU A 48 3.72 6.56 6.03
N GLY A 49 3.97 5.26 6.03
CA GLY A 49 3.57 4.36 4.94
C GLY A 49 2.06 4.39 4.67
N PRO A 50 1.20 4.13 5.67
CA PRO A 50 -0.24 4.30 5.57
C PRO A 50 -0.69 5.70 5.14
N LEU A 51 -0.04 6.77 5.63
CA LEU A 51 -0.36 8.14 5.22
C LEU A 51 -0.08 8.38 3.73
N VAL A 52 1.05 7.89 3.22
CA VAL A 52 1.38 7.95 1.79
C VAL A 52 0.38 7.16 0.98
N VAL A 53 0.06 5.94 1.39
CA VAL A 53 -0.96 5.12 0.71
C VAL A 53 -2.28 5.85 0.69
N PHE A 54 -2.73 6.40 1.81
CA PHE A 54 -3.99 7.15 1.89
C PHE A 54 -4.01 8.38 0.98
N GLY A 55 -2.91 9.16 0.95
CA GLY A 55 -2.80 10.34 0.09
C GLY A 55 -2.75 10.02 -1.41
N VAL A 56 -2.16 8.88 -1.78
CA VAL A 56 -2.04 8.43 -3.17
C VAL A 56 -3.21 7.54 -3.59
N HIS A 57 -4.01 7.04 -2.65
CA HIS A 57 -5.13 6.13 -2.92
C HIS A 57 -6.21 6.86 -3.75
N ARG A 58 -6.14 6.67 -5.06
CA ARG A 58 -7.14 7.16 -6.00
C ARG A 58 -8.46 6.46 -5.69
N LYS A 59 -9.55 7.23 -5.49
CA LYS A 59 -10.89 6.65 -5.34
C LYS A 59 -11.17 5.72 -6.51
N ALA A 60 -11.64 4.50 -6.22
CA ALA A 60 -12.09 3.58 -7.24
C ALA A 60 -13.14 4.29 -8.10
N GLU A 61 -12.82 4.50 -9.37
CA GLU A 61 -13.79 4.97 -10.36
C GLU A 61 -14.95 3.97 -10.35
N LYS A 62 -16.17 4.46 -10.10
CA LYS A 62 -17.36 3.62 -10.25
C LYS A 62 -17.30 3.03 -11.65
N PRO A 63 -17.37 1.71 -11.83
CA PRO A 63 -17.49 1.15 -13.17
C PRO A 63 -18.72 1.81 -13.80
N SER A 64 -18.49 2.66 -14.79
CA SER A 64 -19.55 3.17 -15.66
C SER A 64 -20.00 1.97 -16.47
N GLY A 65 -20.90 1.18 -15.87
CA GLY A 65 -21.42 -0.06 -16.42
C GLY A 65 -22.35 0.15 -17.62
N LYS A 66 -22.01 1.07 -18.51
CA LYS A 66 -22.57 1.11 -19.87
C LYS A 66 -21.63 0.37 -20.79
N TYR A 67 -21.60 -0.95 -20.65
CA TYR A 67 -21.32 -1.77 -21.84
C TYR A 67 -22.42 -1.45 -22.84
N ARG A 68 -22.05 -1.08 -24.07
CA ARG A 68 -22.98 -1.06 -25.20
C ARG A 68 -23.63 -2.45 -25.23
N GLN A 69 -24.93 -2.51 -24.93
CA GLN A 69 -25.71 -3.75 -25.09
C GLN A 69 -25.91 -4.09 -26.57
N ASP A 70 -25.60 -3.14 -27.44
CA ASP A 70 -25.77 -3.25 -28.87
C ASP A 70 -24.36 -3.51 -29.46
N VAL A 71 -23.90 -4.75 -29.32
CA VAL A 71 -22.96 -5.29 -30.30
C VAL A 71 -23.83 -5.57 -31.53
N ASP A 72 -23.82 -4.63 -32.49
CA ASP A 72 -24.36 -4.92 -33.82
C ASP A 72 -23.51 -6.04 -34.42
N ALA A 73 -23.99 -7.27 -34.26
CA ALA A 73 -23.36 -8.49 -34.76
C ALA A 73 -23.35 -8.59 -36.31
N GLY A 74 -23.78 -7.52 -37.00
CA GLY A 74 -23.93 -7.46 -38.44
C GLY A 74 -22.82 -6.73 -39.19
N GLU A 75 -21.93 -5.99 -38.53
CA GLU A 75 -20.92 -5.17 -39.25
C GLU A 75 -19.56 -5.86 -39.46
N ASP A 76 -19.31 -7.02 -38.84
CA ASP A 76 -17.98 -7.66 -38.88
C ASP A 76 -17.83 -8.76 -39.96
N TYR A 77 -18.83 -8.94 -40.83
CA TYR A 77 -18.75 -9.84 -41.98
C TYR A 77 -19.03 -9.12 -43.30
N GLY A 78 -17.96 -8.73 -43.99
CA GLY A 78 -17.97 -8.72 -45.46
C GLY A 78 -18.14 -7.37 -46.15
N ARG A 79 -17.10 -6.53 -46.11
CA ARG A 79 -16.73 -5.73 -47.29
C ARG A 79 -15.36 -6.15 -47.79
N SER A 80 -15.27 -7.43 -48.18
CA SER A 80 -14.24 -7.89 -49.11
C SER A 80 -14.56 -7.29 -50.47
N GLY A 81 -13.62 -6.55 -51.05
CA GLY A 81 -13.74 -6.04 -52.41
C GLY A 81 -13.91 -7.19 -53.43
N ALA A 82 -14.84 -6.98 -54.36
CA ALA A 82 -15.20 -7.72 -55.57
C ALA A 82 -16.64 -7.26 -55.88
N ASP A 83 -17.03 -6.67 -57.01
CA ASP A 83 -16.51 -6.75 -58.36
C ASP A 83 -16.88 -5.47 -59.15
N ASP A 84 -15.99 -5.13 -60.09
CA ASP A 84 -16.23 -4.26 -61.25
C ASP A 84 -17.11 -4.94 -62.30
#